data_AF-A0A4D6LUA5-F1
#
_entry.id   AF-A0A4D6LUA5-F1
#
_cell.length_a   1.000
_cell.length_b   1.000
_cell.length_c   1.000
_cell.angle_alpha   90.00
_cell.angle_beta   90.00
_cell.angle_gamma   90.00
#
_symmetry.space_group_name_H-M   'P 1'
#
loop_
_entity.id
_entity.type
_entity.pdbx_description
1 polymer ?
#
loop_
_entity_poly.entity_id
_entity_poly.type
_entity_poly.pdbx_seq_one_letter_code
_entity_poly.pdbx_strand_id
1 'polypeptide(L)'
;MKNTVLAFVLLFALSLQVPLLRATDAPAEAVVDMSGKKLQVGESYFIVPAMRTFTRCGKFECLNAEGLSLANIGESCPLDVVVVQRSLGLPLSFSPLDANEGVVLESTDLNIIFSTDRTSCDEYSLVWKLNHFGGSKSGFVCLSSKHLCEDVGVFVDENGNRRLALSDVPFKVKFHLAKSN
;
A
#
# COMPACT_ATOMS: atom_id res chain seq x y z
N MET A 1 67.55 -15.48 3.84
CA MET A 1 66.17 -15.66 4.37
C MET A 1 65.74 -14.48 5.28
N LYS A 2 66.00 -13.22 4.90
CA LYS A 2 65.66 -12.05 5.74
C LYS A 2 64.85 -10.99 4.97
N ASN A 3 65.04 -10.91 3.65
CA ASN A 3 64.29 -9.99 2.78
C ASN A 3 62.99 -10.59 2.20
N THR A 4 62.81 -11.90 2.20
CA THR A 4 61.60 -12.56 1.68
C THR A 4 60.43 -12.55 2.68
N VAL A 5 60.72 -12.52 3.98
CA VAL A 5 59.70 -12.45 5.03
C VAL A 5 59.06 -11.05 5.08
N LEU A 6 59.84 -10.00 4.82
CA LEU A 6 59.36 -8.61 4.82
C LEU A 6 58.33 -8.35 3.71
N ALA A 7 58.53 -8.97 2.54
CA ALA A 7 57.61 -8.86 1.40
C ALA A 7 56.26 -9.55 1.67
N PHE A 8 56.25 -10.67 2.38
CA PHE A 8 55.02 -11.37 2.75
C PHE A 8 54.19 -10.62 3.79
N VAL A 9 54.83 -9.89 4.72
CA VAL A 9 54.13 -9.08 5.74
C VAL A 9 53.46 -7.84 5.12
N LEU A 10 54.08 -7.20 4.12
CA LEU A 10 53.51 -6.04 3.42
C LEU A 10 52.30 -6.39 2.53
N LEU A 11 52.30 -7.58 1.90
CA LEU A 11 51.18 -8.05 1.10
C LEU A 11 49.94 -8.40 1.95
N PHE A 12 50.14 -8.90 3.17
CA PHE A 12 49.04 -9.21 4.10
C PHE A 12 48.42 -7.94 4.71
N ALA A 13 49.19 -6.85 4.85
CA ALA A 13 48.69 -5.57 5.36
C ALA A 13 47.79 -4.83 4.35
N LEU A 14 48.01 -5.02 3.04
CA LEU A 14 47.18 -4.39 2.00
C LEU A 14 45.81 -5.06 1.83
N SER A 15 45.67 -6.35 2.18
CA SER A 15 44.39 -7.06 2.07
C SER A 15 43.38 -6.75 3.18
N LEU A 16 43.79 -6.02 4.24
CA LEU A 16 42.88 -5.58 5.31
C LEU A 16 42.13 -4.27 4.99
N GLN A 17 42.42 -3.63 3.86
CA GLN A 17 41.67 -2.47 3.38
C GLN A 17 40.55 -2.92 2.45
N VAL A 18 39.67 -3.81 2.92
CA VAL A 18 38.36 -3.96 2.26
C VAL A 18 37.63 -2.64 2.54
N PRO A 19 37.29 -1.82 1.52
CA PRO A 19 36.38 -0.72 1.78
C PRO A 19 35.10 -1.38 2.27
N LEU A 20 34.70 -1.08 3.52
CA LEU A 20 33.32 -1.27 3.91
C LEU A 20 32.52 -0.49 2.86
N LEU A 21 31.91 -1.20 1.92
CA LEU A 21 30.77 -0.67 1.19
C LEU A 21 29.74 -0.41 2.26
N ARG A 22 29.74 0.82 2.77
CA ARG A 22 28.62 1.35 3.52
C ARG A 22 27.49 1.27 2.50
N ALA A 23 26.60 0.31 2.69
CA ALA A 23 25.30 0.35 2.06
C ALA A 23 24.69 1.68 2.49
N THR A 24 24.78 2.69 1.64
CA THR A 24 23.86 3.81 1.72
C THR A 24 22.53 3.16 1.35
N ASP A 25 21.62 3.03 2.31
CA ASP A 25 20.22 2.78 1.98
C ASP A 25 19.87 3.75 0.85
N ALA A 26 19.48 3.19 -0.30
CA ALA A 26 19.03 4.03 -1.40
C ALA A 26 17.89 4.90 -0.85
N PRO A 27 17.85 6.21 -1.18
CA PRO A 27 16.76 7.05 -0.71
C PRO A 27 15.44 6.40 -1.13
N ALA A 28 14.55 6.20 -0.16
CA ALA A 28 13.27 5.54 -0.40
C ALA A 28 12.53 6.25 -1.56
N GLU A 29 12.07 5.44 -2.51
CA GLU A 29 11.48 5.94 -3.74
C GLU A 29 10.07 6.45 -3.48
N ALA A 30 9.67 7.53 -4.16
CA ALA A 30 8.34 8.07 -4.01
C ALA A 30 7.35 7.33 -4.92
N VAL A 31 6.22 6.91 -4.35
CA VAL A 31 5.13 6.29 -5.11
C VAL A 31 4.58 7.29 -6.12
N VAL A 32 4.26 6.84 -7.34
CA VAL A 32 3.74 7.69 -8.42
C VAL A 32 2.29 7.38 -8.78
N ASP A 33 1.58 8.40 -9.24
CA ASP A 33 0.22 8.29 -9.76
C ASP A 33 0.21 7.86 -11.23
N MET A 34 -0.98 7.67 -11.79
CA MET A 34 -1.16 7.28 -13.20
C MET A 34 -0.63 8.30 -14.22
N SER A 35 -0.32 9.53 -13.81
CA SER A 35 0.32 10.54 -14.63
C SER A 35 1.85 10.55 -14.51
N GLY A 36 2.41 9.72 -13.62
CA GLY A 36 3.84 9.67 -13.31
C GLY A 36 4.28 10.73 -12.31
N LYS A 37 3.34 11.43 -11.64
CA LYS A 37 3.65 12.40 -10.60
C LYS A 37 3.73 11.70 -9.24
N LYS A 38 4.67 12.11 -8.40
CA LYS A 38 4.79 11.63 -7.02
C LYS A 38 3.51 11.90 -6.23
N LEU A 39 3.01 10.89 -5.52
CA LEU A 39 1.90 11.00 -4.57
C LEU A 39 2.27 12.00 -3.49
N GLN A 40 1.45 13.02 -3.32
CA GLN A 40 1.63 14.07 -2.32
C GLN A 40 0.81 13.74 -1.08
N VAL A 41 1.37 14.02 0.10
CA VAL A 41 0.64 13.97 1.36
C VAL A 41 -0.39 15.11 1.39
N GLY A 42 -1.61 14.81 1.86
CA GLY A 42 -2.72 15.77 1.91
C GLY A 42 -3.55 15.88 0.63
N GLU A 43 -3.06 15.35 -0.50
CA GLU A 43 -3.85 15.21 -1.72
C GLU A 43 -4.73 13.95 -1.65
N SER A 44 -5.84 13.99 -2.39
CA SER A 44 -6.80 12.89 -2.47
C SER A 44 -6.63 12.09 -3.75
N TYR A 45 -6.67 10.77 -3.65
CA TYR A 45 -6.50 9.83 -4.75
C TYR A 45 -7.60 8.77 -4.75
N PHE A 46 -7.99 8.31 -5.93
CA PHE A 46 -8.70 7.05 -6.08
C PHE A 46 -7.70 5.90 -6.22
N ILE A 47 -7.94 4.81 -5.51
CA ILE A 47 -7.24 3.54 -5.73
C ILE A 47 -8.07 2.70 -6.70
N VAL A 48 -7.49 2.37 -7.84
CA VAL A 48 -8.14 1.58 -8.90
C VAL A 48 -7.30 0.36 -9.27
N PRO A 49 -7.89 -0.75 -9.74
CA PRO A 49 -7.11 -1.90 -10.18
C PRO A 49 -6.10 -1.52 -11.28
N ALA A 50 -4.88 -2.05 -11.18
CA ALA A 50 -3.86 -1.87 -12.20
C ALA A 50 -4.24 -2.55 -13.52
N MET A 51 -4.92 -3.70 -13.42
CA MET A 51 -5.47 -4.47 -14.53
C MET A 51 -6.91 -4.06 -14.81
N ARG A 52 -7.18 -3.61 -16.03
CA ARG A 52 -8.53 -3.22 -16.44
C ARG A 52 -9.33 -4.46 -16.78
N THR A 53 -10.50 -4.62 -16.15
CA THR A 53 -11.46 -5.65 -16.57
C THR A 53 -12.35 -5.07 -17.67
N PHE A 54 -12.55 -5.87 -18.71
CA PHE A 54 -13.44 -5.54 -19.81
C PHE A 54 -14.73 -6.32 -19.64
N THR A 55 -15.87 -5.64 -19.76
CA THR A 55 -17.18 -6.30 -19.86
C THR A 55 -17.72 -6.09 -21.26
N ARG A 56 -18.39 -7.11 -21.78
CA ARG A 56 -19.11 -7.01 -23.04
C ARG A 56 -20.37 -6.16 -22.87
N CYS A 57 -20.38 -4.99 -23.50
CA CYS A 57 -21.53 -4.10 -23.60
C CYS A 57 -22.12 -4.21 -25.01
N GLY A 58 -22.99 -5.19 -25.23
CA GLY A 58 -23.53 -5.49 -26.56
C GLY A 58 -22.44 -5.96 -27.53
N LYS A 59 -22.09 -5.12 -28.52
CA LYS A 59 -21.05 -5.41 -29.51
C LYS A 59 -19.67 -4.85 -29.15
N PHE A 60 -19.57 -4.05 -28.08
CA PHE A 60 -18.32 -3.39 -27.68
C PHE A 60 -17.79 -3.94 -26.36
N GLU A 61 -16.49 -3.81 -26.13
CA GLU A 61 -15.88 -4.00 -24.82
C GLU A 61 -15.87 -2.67 -24.07
N CYS A 62 -16.60 -2.58 -22.96
CA CYS A 62 -16.47 -1.45 -22.04
C CYS A 62 -15.40 -1.74 -21.02
N LEU A 63 -14.63 -0.72 -20.68
CA LEU A 63 -13.86 -0.74 -19.45
C LEU A 63 -14.82 -0.64 -18.27
N ASN A 64 -14.70 -1.56 -17.31
CA ASN A 64 -15.33 -1.35 -16.03
C ASN A 64 -14.46 -0.35 -15.25
N ALA A 65 -15.05 0.75 -14.83
CA ALA A 65 -14.48 1.49 -13.71
C ALA A 65 -14.59 0.59 -12.48
N GLU A 66 -13.50 0.41 -11.75
CA GLU A 66 -13.49 -0.23 -10.45
C GLU A 66 -12.62 0.60 -9.53
N GLY A 67 -13.00 0.65 -8.26
CA GLY A 67 -12.26 1.38 -7.24
C GLY A 67 -12.69 0.95 -5.85
N LEU A 68 -12.22 1.66 -4.84
CA LEU A 68 -12.47 1.32 -3.44
C LEU A 68 -13.48 2.26 -2.81
N SER A 69 -14.41 1.70 -2.04
CA SER A 69 -15.44 2.44 -1.32
C SER A 69 -15.69 1.81 0.04
N LEU A 70 -16.59 2.44 0.80
CA LEU A 70 -17.15 1.92 2.04
C LEU A 70 -18.52 1.27 1.78
N ALA A 71 -18.79 0.17 2.47
CA ALA A 71 -20.10 -0.48 2.47
C ALA A 71 -20.43 -1.10 3.82
N ASN A 72 -21.72 -1.16 4.14
CA ASN A 72 -22.24 -1.97 5.24
C ASN A 72 -22.33 -3.42 4.77
N ILE A 73 -21.54 -4.30 5.38
CA ILE A 73 -21.64 -5.73 5.10
C ILE A 73 -21.86 -6.53 6.39
N GLY A 74 -23.06 -7.07 6.55
CA GLY A 74 -23.46 -7.86 7.71
C GLY A 74 -23.97 -7.00 8.88
N GLU A 75 -23.22 -5.96 9.25
CA GLU A 75 -23.59 -5.00 10.30
C GLU A 75 -23.72 -3.56 9.78
N SER A 76 -24.60 -2.77 10.40
CA SER A 76 -24.87 -1.38 9.99
C SER A 76 -23.65 -0.47 10.02
N CYS A 77 -22.85 -0.60 11.07
CA CYS A 77 -21.56 0.06 11.28
C CYS A 77 -20.70 -0.89 12.15
N PRO A 78 -19.36 -0.84 12.05
CA PRO A 78 -18.56 -0.01 11.14
C PRO A 78 -18.66 -0.46 9.67
N LEU A 79 -18.20 0.40 8.75
CA LEU A 79 -18.20 0.10 7.31
C LEU A 79 -16.94 -0.70 6.91
N ASP A 80 -17.11 -1.63 5.98
CA ASP A 80 -16.02 -2.39 5.35
C ASP A 80 -15.47 -1.66 4.12
N VAL A 81 -14.17 -1.83 3.87
CA VAL A 81 -13.54 -1.42 2.61
C VAL A 81 -13.83 -2.46 1.53
N VAL A 82 -14.48 -2.03 0.46
CA VAL A 82 -14.93 -2.91 -0.63
C VAL A 82 -14.50 -2.40 -2.00
N VAL A 83 -14.29 -3.33 -2.93
CA VAL A 83 -14.12 -3.04 -4.35
C VAL A 83 -15.49 -2.86 -4.98
N VAL A 84 -15.76 -1.66 -5.47
CA VAL A 84 -17.00 -1.32 -6.18
C VAL A 84 -16.81 -1.36 -7.69
N GLN A 85 -17.86 -1.76 -8.40
CA GLN A 85 -17.90 -1.76 -9.85
C GLN A 85 -18.59 -0.50 -10.39
N ARG A 86 -18.26 -0.13 -11.63
CA ARG A 86 -18.79 1.02 -12.37
C ARG A 86 -18.54 2.38 -11.69
N SER A 87 -17.58 2.46 -10.78
CA SER A 87 -17.20 3.68 -10.07
C SER A 87 -15.69 3.68 -9.77
N LEU A 88 -15.09 4.86 -9.65
CA LEU A 88 -13.73 5.03 -9.10
C LEU A 88 -13.69 4.88 -7.58
N GLY A 89 -14.86 4.78 -6.94
CA GLY A 89 -14.99 4.68 -5.50
C GLY A 89 -14.93 6.03 -4.80
N LEU A 90 -14.52 6.02 -3.54
CA LEU A 90 -14.32 7.20 -2.72
C LEU A 90 -12.84 7.62 -2.78
N PRO A 91 -12.57 8.93 -2.85
CA PRO A 91 -11.20 9.42 -2.74
C PRO A 91 -10.65 9.15 -1.33
N LEU A 92 -9.34 8.99 -1.24
CA LEU A 92 -8.63 8.80 0.02
C LEU A 92 -7.29 9.52 0.02
N SER A 93 -6.74 9.76 1.21
CA SER A 93 -5.44 10.36 1.41
C SER A 93 -4.53 9.46 2.25
N PHE A 94 -3.23 9.75 2.19
CA PHE A 94 -2.20 9.06 2.93
C PHE A 94 -1.63 9.98 4.00
N SER A 95 -1.44 9.45 5.20
CA SER A 95 -0.77 10.13 6.30
C SER A 95 0.40 9.26 6.77
N PRO A 96 1.62 9.50 6.26
CA PRO A 96 2.83 8.83 6.75
C PRO A 96 3.03 9.07 8.24
N LEU A 97 3.69 8.14 8.92
CA LEU A 97 4.05 8.30 10.33
C LEU A 97 5.02 9.47 10.54
N ASP A 98 6.00 9.60 9.64
CA ASP A 98 6.97 10.69 9.63
C ASP A 98 6.46 11.87 8.78
N ALA A 99 5.93 12.89 9.45
CA ALA A 99 5.30 14.06 8.82
C ALA A 99 6.27 15.01 8.05
N ASN A 100 7.57 14.69 7.99
CA ASN A 100 8.58 15.55 7.36
C ASN A 100 8.65 15.37 5.83
N GLU A 101 7.94 14.38 5.29
CA GLU A 101 7.95 14.06 3.87
C GLU A 101 6.63 14.49 3.23
N GLY A 102 6.70 15.47 2.31
CA GLY A 102 5.53 15.92 1.55
C GLY A 102 5.04 14.92 0.49
N VAL A 103 5.67 13.75 0.41
CA VAL A 103 5.41 12.69 -0.57
C VAL A 103 5.24 11.35 0.12
N VAL A 104 4.47 10.47 -0.51
CA VAL A 104 4.32 9.08 -0.06
C VAL A 104 5.50 8.26 -0.59
N LEU A 105 6.26 7.65 0.31
CA LEU A 105 7.39 6.80 -0.03
C LEU A 105 7.01 5.31 -0.04
N GLU A 106 7.75 4.53 -0.81
CA GLU A 106 7.63 3.08 -0.84
C GLU A 106 8.12 2.45 0.47
N SER A 107 7.46 1.37 0.89
CA SER A 107 7.82 0.58 2.07
C SER A 107 7.89 1.36 3.39
N THR A 108 7.10 2.43 3.52
CA THR A 108 6.95 3.20 4.76
C THR A 108 5.60 2.94 5.41
N ASP A 109 5.58 3.01 6.75
CA ASP A 109 4.35 2.89 7.52
C ASP A 109 3.50 4.17 7.38
N LEU A 110 2.22 4.00 7.05
CA LEU A 110 1.29 5.09 6.82
C LEU A 110 -0.15 4.71 7.20
N ASN A 111 -0.98 5.74 7.41
CA ASN A 111 -2.42 5.58 7.51
C ASN A 111 -3.09 5.89 6.16
N ILE A 112 -4.09 5.10 5.79
CA ILE A 112 -4.97 5.32 4.63
C ILE A 112 -6.31 5.81 5.15
N ILE A 113 -6.82 6.92 4.61
CA ILE A 113 -7.98 7.62 5.16
C ILE A 113 -8.93 8.01 4.03
N PHE A 114 -10.18 7.53 4.04
CA PHE A 114 -11.16 8.02 3.07
C PHE A 114 -11.46 9.51 3.28
N SER A 115 -11.42 10.28 2.19
CA SER A 115 -11.60 11.72 2.16
C SER A 115 -13.06 12.05 1.84
N THR A 116 -13.98 11.67 2.73
CA THR A 116 -15.41 11.99 2.63
C THR A 116 -15.98 12.38 3.98
N ASP A 117 -16.96 13.28 3.97
CA ASP A 117 -17.75 13.71 5.12
C ASP A 117 -19.16 13.08 5.13
N ARG A 118 -19.47 12.23 4.14
CA ARG A 118 -20.81 11.64 3.94
C ARG A 118 -20.78 10.15 4.18
N THR A 119 -20.85 9.74 5.44
CA THR A 119 -21.09 8.33 5.78
C THR A 119 -22.30 8.19 6.68
N SER A 120 -22.88 7.00 6.75
CA SER A 120 -23.96 6.72 7.72
C SER A 120 -23.44 6.40 9.12
N CYS A 121 -22.12 6.40 9.32
CA CYS A 121 -21.44 5.92 10.52
C CYS A 121 -20.51 7.02 11.07
N ASP A 122 -21.07 8.18 11.39
CA ASP A 122 -20.32 9.40 11.76
C ASP A 122 -19.49 9.24 13.05
N GLU A 123 -19.86 8.30 13.93
CA GLU A 123 -19.10 7.99 15.13
C GLU A 123 -17.83 7.15 14.87
N TYR A 124 -17.65 6.62 13.65
CA TYR A 124 -16.51 5.78 13.29
C TYR A 124 -15.48 6.55 12.46
N SER A 125 -14.21 6.23 12.70
CA SER A 125 -13.10 6.80 11.93
C SER A 125 -13.03 6.18 10.53
N LEU A 126 -12.74 7.01 9.52
CA LEU A 126 -12.48 6.59 8.13
C LEU A 126 -11.04 6.14 7.87
N VAL A 127 -10.23 6.08 8.94
CA VAL A 127 -8.89 5.51 8.91
C VAL A 127 -9.02 3.99 8.78
N TRP A 128 -8.34 3.41 7.80
CA TRP A 128 -8.36 1.97 7.58
C TRP A 128 -7.73 1.24 8.76
N LYS A 129 -8.37 0.15 9.17
CA LYS A 129 -7.90 -0.71 10.26
C LYS A 129 -8.06 -2.16 9.84
N LEU A 130 -7.06 -2.97 10.15
CA LEU A 130 -7.21 -4.41 10.06
C LEU A 130 -8.20 -4.86 11.14
N ASN A 131 -9.28 -5.52 10.73
CA ASN A 131 -10.22 -6.15 11.63
C ASN A 131 -10.10 -7.67 11.51
N HIS A 132 -10.40 -8.38 12.59
CA HIS A 132 -10.34 -9.83 12.60
C HIS A 132 -11.67 -10.41 12.11
N PHE A 133 -11.68 -11.05 10.93
CA PHE A 133 -12.84 -11.75 10.43
C PHE A 133 -12.88 -13.17 11.05
N GLY A 134 -13.87 -13.43 11.90
CA GLY A 134 -14.07 -14.74 12.55
C GLY A 134 -13.28 -14.93 13.86
N GLY A 135 -13.87 -14.51 14.98
CA GLY A 135 -13.71 -15.09 16.33
C GLY A 135 -12.35 -15.08 17.05
N SER A 136 -11.20 -15.00 16.39
CA SER A 136 -9.88 -15.14 17.03
C SER A 136 -9.05 -13.86 16.93
N LYS A 137 -9.26 -12.93 17.86
CA LYS A 137 -8.48 -11.68 17.97
C LYS A 137 -6.97 -11.96 17.89
N SER A 138 -6.33 -11.54 16.81
CA SER A 138 -4.90 -11.24 16.78
C SER A 138 -4.71 -10.02 15.89
N GLY A 139 -4.52 -8.87 16.54
CA GLY A 139 -4.16 -7.65 15.84
C GLY A 139 -2.70 -7.75 15.40
N PHE A 140 -2.47 -7.69 14.10
CA PHE A 140 -1.12 -7.47 13.57
C PHE A 140 -1.06 -6.05 13.03
N VAL A 141 -0.47 -5.18 13.84
CA VAL A 141 0.27 -4.03 13.35
C VAL A 141 1.54 -4.60 12.73
N CYS A 142 1.87 -4.25 11.48
CA CYS A 142 3.17 -4.55 10.91
C CYS A 142 4.25 -3.92 11.81
N LEU A 143 4.85 -4.73 12.67
CA LEU A 143 6.03 -4.35 13.44
C LEU A 143 7.22 -4.96 12.70
N SER A 144 7.94 -4.08 12.01
CA SER A 144 9.03 -4.33 11.04
C SER A 144 10.28 -5.05 11.59
N SER A 145 10.15 -5.94 12.59
CA SER A 145 11.29 -6.76 13.02
C SER A 145 11.01 -8.19 13.45
N LYS A 146 9.74 -8.64 13.59
CA LYS A 146 9.46 -10.04 14.05
C LYS A 146 8.21 -10.75 13.51
N HIS A 147 7.41 -10.15 12.61
CA HIS A 147 6.22 -10.81 12.02
C HIS A 147 6.23 -10.76 10.49
N LEU A 148 5.59 -11.76 9.85
CA LEU A 148 5.32 -11.79 8.40
C LEU A 148 4.43 -10.60 8.04
N CYS A 149 4.92 -9.71 7.16
CA CYS A 149 4.05 -8.81 6.41
C CYS A 149 3.33 -9.64 5.34
N GLU A 150 2.01 -9.49 5.23
CA GLU A 150 1.21 -10.13 4.19
C GLU A 150 0.63 -9.05 3.28
N ASP A 151 0.49 -9.36 1.99
CA ASP A 151 -0.06 -8.43 1.02
C ASP A 151 -1.57 -8.23 1.26
N VAL A 152 -2.11 -7.10 0.80
CA VAL A 152 -3.57 -6.88 0.76
C VAL A 152 -4.11 -7.37 -0.57
N GLY A 153 -4.99 -8.38 -0.52
CA GLY A 153 -5.69 -8.97 -1.65
C GLY A 153 -7.20 -8.66 -1.66
N VAL A 154 -7.89 -9.17 -2.69
CA VAL A 154 -9.36 -9.11 -2.79
C VAL A 154 -9.95 -10.45 -2.39
N PHE A 155 -10.81 -10.45 -1.38
CA PHE A 155 -11.59 -11.61 -0.93
C PHE A 155 -13.06 -11.42 -1.34
N VAL A 156 -13.68 -12.47 -1.89
CA VAL A 156 -15.11 -12.45 -2.22
C VAL A 156 -15.85 -13.22 -1.13
N ASP A 157 -16.74 -12.54 -0.41
CA ASP A 157 -17.54 -13.19 0.62
C ASP A 157 -18.70 -14.02 0.04
N GLU A 158 -19.41 -14.74 0.90
CA GLU A 158 -20.54 -15.62 0.53
C GLU A 158 -21.68 -14.86 -0.18
N ASN A 159 -21.76 -13.54 0.01
CA ASN A 159 -22.77 -12.67 -0.56
C ASN A 159 -22.29 -12.02 -1.87
N GLY A 160 -21.06 -12.34 -2.33
CA GLY A 160 -20.47 -11.79 -3.53
C GLY A 160 -19.81 -10.42 -3.35
N ASN A 161 -19.68 -9.92 -2.12
CA ASN A 161 -19.00 -8.65 -1.88
C ASN A 161 -17.49 -8.85 -1.97
N ARG A 162 -16.83 -7.95 -2.68
CA ARG A 162 -15.38 -7.96 -2.87
C ARG A 162 -14.73 -7.11 -1.78
N ARG A 163 -14.29 -7.72 -0.70
CA ARG A 163 -13.61 -7.08 0.43
C ARG A 163 -12.10 -7.09 0.25
N LEU A 164 -11.39 -6.24 0.99
CA LEU A 164 -9.95 -6.36 1.15
C LEU A 164 -9.62 -7.25 2.35
N ALA A 165 -8.63 -8.12 2.18
CA ALA A 165 -8.13 -9.00 3.24
C ALA A 165 -6.63 -9.23 3.05
N LEU A 166 -5.96 -9.72 4.10
CA LEU A 166 -4.60 -10.22 3.96
C LEU A 166 -4.60 -11.46 3.06
N SER A 167 -3.67 -11.53 2.11
CA SER A 167 -3.55 -12.60 1.13
C SER A 167 -2.14 -12.67 0.54
N ASP A 168 -1.67 -13.87 0.23
CA ASP A 168 -0.47 -14.10 -0.61
C ASP A 168 -0.60 -13.58 -2.06
N VAL A 169 -1.80 -13.20 -2.49
CA VAL A 169 -2.05 -12.67 -3.84
C VAL A 169 -2.39 -11.17 -3.75
N PRO A 170 -1.44 -10.26 -4.07
CA PRO A 170 -1.65 -8.83 -3.92
C PRO A 170 -2.68 -8.29 -4.90
N PHE A 171 -3.55 -7.41 -4.41
CA PHE A 171 -4.40 -6.57 -5.25
C PHE A 171 -3.56 -5.45 -5.87
N LYS A 172 -3.11 -5.66 -7.11
CA LYS A 172 -2.31 -4.68 -7.84
C LYS A 172 -3.15 -3.46 -8.20
N VAL A 173 -2.72 -2.28 -7.76
CA VAL A 173 -3.47 -1.02 -7.92
C VAL A 173 -2.66 0.07 -8.61
N LYS A 174 -3.36 1.12 -9.02
CA LYS A 174 -2.84 2.41 -9.48
C LYS A 174 -3.56 3.53 -8.76
N PHE A 175 -2.89 4.68 -8.67
CA PHE A 175 -3.43 5.87 -8.01
C PHE A 175 -3.86 6.91 -9.04
N HIS A 176 -5.11 7.34 -8.98
CA HIS A 176 -5.63 8.41 -9.83
C HIS A 176 -5.90 9.63 -8.97
N LEU A 177 -5.26 10.77 -9.24
CA LEU A 177 -5.49 12.00 -8.50
C LEU A 177 -6.97 12.40 -8.58
N ALA A 178 -7.62 12.56 -7.42
CA ALA A 178 -8.96 13.09 -7.34
C ALA A 178 -8.89 14.61 -7.50
N LYS A 179 -9.57 15.15 -8.51
CA LYS A 179 -9.65 16.61 -8.66
C LYS A 179 -10.51 17.17 -7.52
N SER A 180 -10.01 18.18 -6.81
CA SER A 180 -10.88 19.03 -5.99
C SER A 180 -11.90 19.68 -6.92
N ASN A 181 -13.18 19.49 -6.62
CA ASN A 181 -14.22 20.38 -7.15
C ASN A 181 -14.12 21.75 -6.44
#